data_AF-A0A2A2Y0K4-F1
#
_entry.id   AF-A0A2A2Y0K4-F1
#
_cell.length_a   1.000
_cell.length_b   1.000
_cell.length_c   1.000
_cell.angle_alpha   90.00
_cell.angle_beta   90.00
_cell.angle_gamma   90.00
#
_symmetry.space_group_name_H-M   'P 1'
#
loop_
_entity.id
_entity.type
_entity.pdbx_description
1 polymer ?
#
loop_
_entity_poly.entity_id
_entity_poly.type
_entity_poly.pdbx_seq_one_letter_code
_entity_poly.pdbx_strand_id
1 'polypeptide(L)'
;MVFELYDHKQKMAKAVETTQGNLYKLLWKGDLEKYKKDETDIPRQAMDLLEEFNGLGEWIASVPQFREHDGGYFILPFDQTSKILKEKYIKILNHLGAHIVSHEMIWASEITSFFHAEYVPTAKIAFFLLSNQSTEEEVKNAIKKAFYKPVKDSKSGKEYFKVKSHGFLKM
;
A
#
# COMPACT_ATOMS: atom_id res chain seq x y z
N MET A 1 -16.40 11.78 -21.83
CA MET A 1 -17.19 10.53 -22.04
C MET A 1 -18.57 10.77 -21.43
N VAL A 2 -19.65 10.34 -22.09
CA VAL A 2 -21.01 10.57 -21.60
C VAL A 2 -21.51 9.35 -20.84
N PHE A 3 -22.08 9.56 -19.66
CA PHE A 3 -22.63 8.52 -18.78
C PHE A 3 -24.04 8.88 -18.34
N GLU A 4 -24.85 7.88 -17.99
CA GLU A 4 -26.15 8.11 -17.34
C GLU A 4 -25.99 8.03 -15.82
N LEU A 5 -26.40 9.08 -15.11
CA LEU A 5 -26.41 9.13 -13.65
C LEU A 5 -27.87 9.11 -13.16
N TYR A 6 -28.23 8.09 -12.40
CA TYR A 6 -29.55 7.97 -11.78
C TYR A 6 -29.50 8.39 -10.31
N ASP A 7 -30.22 9.46 -9.95
CA ASP A 7 -30.42 9.89 -8.56
C ASP A 7 -31.63 9.15 -7.97
N HIS A 8 -31.38 8.21 -7.06
CA HIS A 8 -32.44 7.44 -6.40
C HIS A 8 -33.33 8.27 -5.47
N LYS A 9 -32.86 9.40 -4.91
CA LYS A 9 -33.67 10.28 -4.06
C LYS A 9 -34.65 11.08 -4.91
N GLN A 10 -34.18 11.59 -6.05
CA GLN A 10 -35.00 12.36 -6.97
C GLN A 10 -35.76 11.50 -7.99
N LYS A 11 -35.42 10.20 -8.10
CA LYS A 11 -35.92 9.24 -9.10
C LYS A 11 -35.74 9.74 -10.54
N MET A 12 -34.62 10.41 -10.81
CA MET A 12 -34.31 11.01 -12.11
C MET A 12 -32.99 10.50 -12.68
N ALA A 13 -33.00 10.20 -13.98
CA ALA A 13 -31.78 9.96 -14.76
C ALA A 13 -31.39 11.24 -15.50
N LYS A 14 -30.09 11.49 -15.59
CA LYS A 14 -29.52 12.56 -16.42
C LYS A 14 -28.25 12.09 -17.11
N ALA A 15 -28.03 12.54 -18.34
CA ALA A 15 -26.75 12.39 -19.01
C ALA A 15 -25.73 13.35 -18.39
N VAL A 16 -24.54 12.83 -18.08
CA VAL A 16 -23.42 13.60 -17.54
C VAL A 16 -22.19 13.36 -18.40
N GLU A 17 -21.55 14.43 -18.86
CA GLU A 17 -20.25 14.35 -19.49
C GLU A 17 -19.16 14.50 -18.43
N THR A 18 -18.29 13.50 -18.31
CA THR A 18 -17.23 13.51 -17.31
C THR A 18 -16.07 12.57 -17.69
N THR A 19 -15.08 12.46 -16.81
CA THR A 19 -13.91 11.57 -16.93
C THR A 19 -14.07 10.32 -16.05
N GLN A 20 -13.32 9.26 -16.35
CA GLN A 20 -13.31 8.05 -15.52
C GLN A 20 -12.85 8.35 -14.08
N GLY A 21 -11.87 9.25 -13.90
CA GLY A 21 -11.38 9.66 -12.58
C GLY A 21 -12.46 10.36 -11.74
N ASN A 22 -13.25 11.23 -12.37
CA ASN A 22 -14.36 11.92 -11.73
C ASN A 22 -15.50 10.98 -11.31
N LEU A 23 -15.83 9.99 -12.14
CA LEU A 23 -16.80 8.97 -11.74
C LEU A 23 -16.31 8.13 -10.57
N TYR A 24 -15.04 7.73 -10.59
CA TYR A 24 -14.44 7.01 -9.47
C TYR A 24 -14.54 7.85 -8.17
N LYS A 25 -14.16 9.13 -8.22
CA LYS A 25 -14.26 10.05 -7.09
C LYS A 25 -15.70 10.23 -6.61
N LEU A 26 -16.66 10.33 -7.53
CA LEU A 26 -18.08 10.41 -7.20
C LEU A 26 -18.51 9.17 -6.40
N LEU A 27 -18.23 7.96 -6.92
CA LEU A 27 -18.58 6.71 -6.25
C LEU A 27 -17.89 6.57 -4.89
N TRP A 28 -16.63 7.02 -4.81
CA TRP A 28 -15.84 6.93 -3.59
C TRP A 28 -16.27 7.93 -2.51
N LYS A 29 -16.45 9.21 -2.87
CA LYS A 29 -16.69 10.29 -1.91
C LYS A 29 -18.17 10.60 -1.71
N GLY A 30 -19.05 10.09 -2.58
CA GLY A 30 -20.48 10.35 -2.54
C GLY A 30 -20.87 11.80 -2.86
N ASP A 31 -19.93 12.59 -3.40
CA ASP A 31 -20.14 14.01 -3.71
C ASP A 31 -20.61 14.18 -5.15
N LEU A 32 -21.92 14.38 -5.32
CA LEU A 32 -22.59 14.57 -6.61
C LEU A 32 -22.13 15.83 -7.36
N GLU A 33 -21.41 16.75 -6.74
CA GLU A 33 -20.86 17.92 -7.44
C GLU A 33 -19.46 17.66 -8.00
N LYS A 34 -18.76 16.60 -7.56
CA LYS A 34 -17.41 16.27 -8.05
C LYS A 34 -17.35 15.87 -9.52
N TYR A 35 -18.39 15.24 -10.07
CA TYR A 35 -18.34 14.81 -11.48
C TYR A 35 -18.31 15.99 -12.47
N LYS A 36 -18.68 17.20 -12.01
CA LYS A 36 -18.72 18.45 -12.79
C LYS A 36 -17.39 19.20 -12.76
N LYS A 37 -16.48 18.86 -11.85
CA LYS A 37 -15.19 19.53 -11.73
C LYS A 37 -14.21 18.97 -12.75
N ASP A 38 -13.40 19.82 -13.35
CA ASP A 38 -12.29 19.41 -14.21
C ASP A 38 -11.08 18.97 -13.37
N GLU A 39 -11.32 18.12 -12.36
CA GLU A 39 -10.28 17.57 -11.50
C GLU A 39 -9.78 16.25 -12.07
N THR A 40 -8.61 16.28 -12.69
CA THR A 40 -7.97 15.09 -13.26
C THR A 40 -7.22 14.24 -12.23
N ASP A 41 -7.11 14.71 -10.98
CA ASP A 41 -6.34 14.00 -9.96
C ASP A 41 -6.93 12.61 -9.69
N ILE A 42 -6.23 11.58 -10.13
CA ILE A 42 -6.55 10.19 -9.81
C ILE A 42 -6.01 9.94 -8.38
N PRO A 43 -6.79 9.30 -7.50
CA PRO A 43 -6.29 8.97 -6.18
C PRO A 43 -5.03 8.10 -6.26
N ARG A 44 -4.12 8.30 -5.31
CA ARG A 44 -2.90 7.52 -5.24
C ARG A 44 -3.22 6.06 -4.96
N GLN A 45 -2.53 5.17 -5.66
CA GLN A 45 -2.67 3.73 -5.51
C GLN A 45 -1.88 3.24 -4.30
N ALA A 46 -2.18 2.04 -3.82
CA ALA A 46 -1.46 1.46 -2.69
C ALA A 46 0.06 1.41 -2.92
N MET A 47 0.54 1.15 -4.13
CA MET A 47 1.99 1.13 -4.42
C MET A 47 2.68 2.47 -4.17
N ASP A 48 1.96 3.59 -4.31
CA ASP A 48 2.50 4.94 -4.09
C ASP A 48 2.76 5.21 -2.59
N LEU A 49 2.31 4.32 -1.69
CA LEU A 49 2.67 4.38 -0.26
C LEU A 49 4.17 4.15 -0.04
N LEU A 50 4.88 3.46 -0.95
CA LEU A 50 6.32 3.21 -0.82
C LEU A 50 7.14 4.49 -0.75
N GLU A 51 6.71 5.53 -1.46
CA GLU A 51 7.40 6.83 -1.50
C GLU A 51 7.35 7.52 -0.13
N GLU A 52 6.25 7.29 0.60
CA GLU A 52 5.97 7.87 1.89
C GLU A 52 6.61 7.08 3.05
N PHE A 53 6.91 5.78 2.88
CA PHE A 53 7.41 4.94 3.98
C PHE A 53 8.69 5.43 4.64
N ASN A 54 9.52 6.21 3.95
CA ASN A 54 10.74 6.77 4.53
C ASN A 54 10.46 7.71 5.73
N GLY A 55 9.28 8.35 5.78
CA GLY A 55 8.88 9.21 6.89
C GLY A 55 8.05 8.49 7.97
N LEU A 56 7.67 7.22 7.78
CA LEU A 56 6.72 6.54 8.69
C LEU A 56 7.25 6.35 10.11
N GLY A 57 8.56 6.54 10.33
CA GLY A 57 9.22 6.29 11.62
C GLY A 57 8.60 7.02 12.81
N GLU A 58 8.16 8.28 12.63
CA GLU A 58 7.53 9.07 13.71
C GLU A 58 6.15 8.52 14.06
N TRP A 59 5.33 8.20 13.06
CA TRP A 59 4.02 7.59 13.30
C TRP A 59 4.16 6.23 13.96
N ILE A 60 5.09 5.38 13.50
CA ILE A 60 5.35 4.07 14.11
C ILE A 60 5.76 4.22 15.58
N ALA A 61 6.62 5.20 15.89
CA ALA A 61 7.01 5.49 17.27
C ALA A 61 5.83 5.99 18.14
N SER A 62 4.77 6.52 17.53
CA SER A 62 3.57 6.97 18.25
C SER A 62 2.60 5.83 18.61
N VAL A 63 2.69 4.68 17.91
CA VAL A 63 1.81 3.53 18.15
C VAL A 63 2.48 2.57 19.15
N PRO A 64 1.90 2.34 20.34
CA PRO A 64 2.55 1.54 21.40
C PRO A 64 3.00 0.15 20.95
N GLN A 65 2.15 -0.56 20.20
CA GLN A 65 2.43 -1.93 19.74
C GLN A 65 3.65 -2.04 18.82
N PHE A 66 4.03 -0.95 18.13
CA PHE A 66 5.21 -0.94 17.26
C PHE A 66 6.42 -0.30 17.95
N ARG A 67 6.19 0.66 18.85
CA ARG A 67 7.24 1.35 19.61
C ARG A 67 7.97 0.40 20.57
N GLU A 68 7.25 -0.47 21.24
CA GLU A 68 7.78 -1.35 22.29
C GLU A 68 8.38 -2.65 21.75
N HIS A 69 8.45 -2.80 20.43
CA HIS A 69 8.85 -4.03 19.78
C HIS A 69 10.32 -4.00 19.34
N ASP A 70 11.19 -4.60 20.15
CA ASP A 70 12.66 -4.57 19.99
C ASP A 70 13.19 -5.35 18.78
N GLY A 71 12.40 -6.26 18.19
CA GLY A 71 12.86 -7.11 17.10
C GLY A 71 12.76 -6.49 15.71
N GLY A 72 12.26 -5.25 15.62
CA GLY A 72 12.07 -4.55 14.36
C GLY A 72 10.79 -4.90 13.62
N TYR A 73 10.60 -4.28 12.47
CA TYR A 73 9.43 -4.42 11.64
C TYR A 73 9.75 -4.32 10.15
N PHE A 74 8.98 -5.06 9.37
CA PHE A 74 8.91 -4.89 7.93
C PHE A 74 7.50 -4.43 7.55
N ILE A 75 7.38 -3.46 6.65
CA ILE A 75 6.10 -2.97 6.14
C ILE A 75 6.07 -2.98 4.62
N LEU A 76 4.94 -3.36 4.03
CA LEU A 76 4.69 -3.20 2.59
C LEU A 76 3.28 -2.67 2.31
N PRO A 77 3.07 -1.99 1.18
CA PRO A 77 1.73 -1.62 0.77
C PRO A 77 0.92 -2.84 0.37
N PHE A 78 -0.38 -2.80 0.64
CA PHE A 78 -1.31 -3.87 0.35
C PHE A 78 -2.61 -3.34 -0.24
N ASP A 79 -3.21 -4.11 -1.13
CA ASP A 79 -4.55 -3.88 -1.65
C ASP A 79 -5.18 -5.23 -2.00
N GLN A 80 -6.34 -5.53 -1.42
CA GLN A 80 -7.07 -6.78 -1.63
C GLN A 80 -7.54 -6.97 -3.09
N THR A 81 -7.72 -5.89 -3.83
CA THR A 81 -8.12 -5.89 -5.24
C THR A 81 -6.93 -6.13 -6.17
N SER A 82 -5.71 -5.83 -5.71
CA SER A 82 -4.48 -6.04 -6.50
C SER A 82 -3.95 -7.46 -6.33
N LYS A 83 -4.01 -8.25 -7.41
CA LYS A 83 -3.42 -9.60 -7.45
C LYS A 83 -1.92 -9.58 -7.11
N ILE A 84 -1.19 -8.59 -7.65
CA ILE A 84 0.26 -8.46 -7.43
C ILE A 84 0.57 -8.21 -5.96
N LEU A 85 -0.17 -7.33 -5.28
CA LEU A 85 0.06 -7.03 -3.87
C LEU A 85 -0.33 -8.21 -2.96
N LYS A 86 -1.41 -8.92 -3.29
CA LYS A 86 -1.75 -10.18 -2.61
C LYS A 86 -0.65 -11.23 -2.74
N GLU A 87 -0.11 -11.43 -3.93
CA GLU A 87 1.00 -12.35 -4.14
C GLU A 87 2.25 -11.92 -3.35
N LYS A 88 2.58 -10.62 -3.32
CA LYS A 88 3.69 -10.11 -2.50
C LYS A 88 3.50 -10.42 -1.02
N TYR A 89 2.32 -10.16 -0.50
CA TYR A 89 1.97 -10.44 0.90
C TYR A 89 2.12 -11.93 1.24
N ILE A 90 1.57 -12.82 0.42
CA ILE A 90 1.68 -14.27 0.62
C ILE A 90 3.15 -14.73 0.58
N LYS A 91 3.96 -14.20 -0.34
CA LYS A 91 5.38 -14.56 -0.42
C LYS A 91 6.16 -14.11 0.81
N ILE A 92 5.82 -12.96 1.39
CA ILE A 92 6.40 -12.52 2.65
C ILE A 92 6.02 -13.48 3.77
N LEU A 93 4.74 -13.83 3.93
CA LEU A 93 4.34 -14.81 4.94
C LEU A 93 5.10 -16.15 4.79
N ASN A 94 5.27 -16.63 3.56
CA ASN A 94 5.94 -17.90 3.30
C ASN A 94 7.45 -17.89 3.59
N HIS A 95 8.14 -16.77 3.29
CA HIS A 95 9.60 -16.71 3.40
C HIS A 95 10.10 -16.03 4.66
N LEU A 96 9.33 -15.08 5.19
CA LEU A 96 9.64 -14.34 6.42
C LEU A 96 8.93 -14.93 7.64
N GLY A 97 8.02 -15.91 7.46
CA GLY A 97 7.17 -16.47 8.53
C GLY A 97 7.93 -16.89 9.80
N ALA A 98 9.10 -17.52 9.67
CA ALA A 98 9.92 -17.91 10.83
C ALA A 98 10.49 -16.73 11.63
N HIS A 99 10.50 -15.54 11.03
CA HIS A 99 10.97 -14.31 11.62
C HIS A 99 9.82 -13.41 12.08
N ILE A 100 8.56 -13.77 11.87
CA ILE A 100 7.39 -12.96 12.20
C ILE A 100 6.83 -13.38 13.56
N VAL A 101 6.72 -12.43 14.49
CA VAL A 101 6.01 -12.61 15.76
C VAL A 101 4.51 -12.40 15.57
N SER A 102 4.15 -11.34 14.86
CA SER A 102 2.77 -11.03 14.50
C SER A 102 2.73 -10.18 13.23
N HIS A 103 1.55 -10.11 12.61
CA HIS A 103 1.34 -9.22 11.48
C HIS A 103 -0.05 -8.59 11.53
N GLU A 104 -0.16 -7.39 10.99
CA GLU A 104 -1.38 -6.58 11.02
C GLU A 104 -1.61 -5.87 9.69
N MET A 105 -2.84 -5.41 9.48
CA MET A 105 -3.27 -4.70 8.29
C MET A 105 -3.94 -3.41 8.71
N ILE A 106 -3.35 -2.28 8.35
CA ILE A 106 -3.82 -0.95 8.74
C ILE A 106 -4.29 -0.23 7.50
N TRP A 107 -5.45 0.42 7.56
CA TRP A 107 -5.92 1.21 6.43
C TRP A 107 -5.05 2.46 6.28
N ALA A 108 -4.66 2.80 5.05
CA ALA A 108 -3.89 4.02 4.82
C ALA A 108 -4.64 5.28 5.33
N SER A 109 -5.97 5.27 5.28
CA SER A 109 -6.83 6.32 5.81
C SER A 109 -6.84 6.45 7.34
N GLU A 110 -6.32 5.47 8.09
CA GLU A 110 -6.17 5.56 9.55
C GLU A 110 -4.86 6.26 9.94
N ILE A 111 -3.96 6.46 8.98
CA ILE A 111 -2.63 7.05 9.16
C ILE A 111 -2.59 8.45 8.51
N THR A 112 -3.70 9.17 8.61
CA THR A 112 -3.89 10.51 8.00
C THR A 112 -2.97 11.58 8.57
N SER A 113 -2.44 11.38 9.79
CA SER A 113 -1.43 12.27 10.36
C SER A 113 -0.10 12.23 9.60
N PHE A 114 0.11 11.22 8.77
CA PHE A 114 1.35 11.01 8.03
C PHE A 114 1.16 11.15 6.52
N PHE A 115 0.10 10.54 5.97
CA PHE A 115 -0.20 10.65 4.55
C PHE A 115 -0.96 11.94 4.25
N HIS A 116 -0.26 12.86 3.59
CA HIS A 116 -0.84 14.14 3.15
C HIS A 116 -1.72 13.98 1.89
N ALA A 117 -1.57 12.87 1.16
CA ALA A 117 -2.32 12.58 -0.04
C ALA A 117 -3.46 11.59 0.22
N GLU A 118 -4.55 11.73 -0.55
CA GLU A 118 -5.63 10.75 -0.51
C GLU A 118 -5.28 9.50 -1.35
N TYR A 119 -5.36 8.34 -0.69
CA TYR A 119 -5.19 7.04 -1.32
C TYR A 119 -6.53 6.38 -1.64
N VAL A 120 -6.53 5.44 -2.59
CA VAL A 120 -7.69 4.56 -2.82
C VAL A 120 -8.14 3.92 -1.49
N PRO A 121 -9.44 3.82 -1.21
CA PRO A 121 -9.95 3.29 0.06
C PRO A 121 -9.61 1.81 0.28
N THR A 122 -9.15 1.10 -0.75
CA THR A 122 -8.67 -0.29 -0.66
C THR A 122 -7.20 -0.40 -0.24
N ALA A 123 -6.47 0.72 -0.17
CA ALA A 123 -5.07 0.76 0.21
C ALA A 123 -4.90 0.52 1.72
N LYS A 124 -4.03 -0.44 2.02
CA LYS A 124 -3.61 -0.80 3.37
C LYS A 124 -2.09 -0.83 3.43
N ILE A 125 -1.57 -0.86 4.65
CA ILE A 125 -0.19 -1.23 4.95
C ILE A 125 -0.24 -2.56 5.69
N ALA A 126 0.51 -3.54 5.18
CA ALA A 126 0.77 -4.77 5.90
C ALA A 126 1.99 -4.56 6.79
N PHE A 127 1.80 -4.69 8.10
CA PHE A 127 2.83 -4.61 9.12
C PHE A 127 3.24 -6.01 9.55
N PHE A 128 4.54 -6.26 9.65
CA PHE A 128 5.11 -7.51 10.13
C PHE A 128 6.07 -7.20 11.27
N LEU A 129 5.70 -7.57 12.49
CA LEU A 129 6.57 -7.47 13.65
C LEU A 129 7.54 -8.65 13.67
N LEU A 130 8.84 -8.35 13.79
CA LEU A 130 9.91 -9.32 13.58
C LEU A 130 10.48 -9.83 14.89
N SER A 131 10.91 -11.08 14.96
CA SER A 131 11.48 -11.64 16.19
C SER A 131 12.81 -10.96 16.53
N ASN A 132 13.02 -10.59 17.81
CA ASN A 132 14.29 -10.06 18.31
C ASN A 132 15.44 -11.07 18.26
N GLN A 133 15.15 -12.34 17.96
CA GLN A 133 16.14 -13.38 17.72
C GLN A 133 16.65 -13.39 16.28
N SER A 134 15.97 -12.69 15.36
CA SER A 134 16.35 -12.64 13.95
C SER A 134 17.35 -11.53 13.71
N THR A 135 18.42 -11.85 13.00
CA THR A 135 19.38 -10.84 12.55
C THR A 135 18.85 -10.07 11.35
N GLU A 136 19.32 -8.83 11.16
CA GLU A 136 18.96 -8.02 9.99
C GLU A 136 19.32 -8.74 8.67
N GLU A 137 20.43 -9.49 8.65
CA GLU A 137 20.87 -10.24 7.47
C GLU A 137 19.92 -11.39 7.12
N GLU A 138 19.48 -12.17 8.11
CA GLU A 138 18.50 -13.26 7.91
C GLU A 138 17.19 -12.71 7.35
N VAL A 139 16.69 -11.63 7.93
CA VAL A 139 15.47 -10.94 7.49
C VAL A 139 15.62 -10.43 6.06
N LYS A 140 16.73 -9.73 5.74
CA LYS A 140 17.00 -9.26 4.37
C LYS A 140 17.06 -10.41 3.36
N ASN A 141 17.68 -11.53 3.75
CA ASN A 141 17.77 -12.73 2.92
C ASN A 141 16.40 -13.38 2.70
N ALA A 142 15.54 -13.43 3.71
CA ALA A 142 14.16 -13.91 3.60
C ALA A 142 13.33 -13.02 2.66
N ILE A 143 13.40 -11.68 2.83
CA ILE A 143 12.73 -10.72 1.95
C ILE A 143 13.24 -10.83 0.52
N LYS A 144 14.56 -11.02 0.33
CA LYS A 144 15.15 -11.27 -0.99
C LYS A 144 14.59 -12.54 -1.62
N LYS A 145 14.50 -13.65 -0.90
CA LYS A 145 13.90 -14.90 -1.40
C LYS A 145 12.43 -14.70 -1.80
N ALA A 146 11.69 -13.86 -1.09
CA ALA A 146 10.30 -13.56 -1.42
C ALA A 146 10.13 -12.79 -2.73
N PHE A 147 11.01 -11.83 -3.04
CA PHE A 147 10.78 -10.90 -4.15
C PHE A 147 11.74 -11.02 -5.32
N TYR A 148 12.93 -11.57 -5.10
CA TYR A 148 13.94 -11.68 -6.14
C TYR A 148 13.55 -12.75 -7.16
N LYS A 149 13.41 -12.33 -8.42
CA LYS A 149 13.35 -13.23 -9.57
C LYS A 149 14.64 -13.04 -10.35
N PRO A 150 15.53 -14.05 -10.45
CA PRO A 150 16.69 -13.94 -11.31
C PRO A 150 16.22 -13.78 -12.76
N VAL A 151 16.63 -12.69 -13.41
CA VAL A 151 16.38 -12.49 -14.84
C VAL A 151 17.31 -13.42 -15.61
N LYS A 152 16.74 -14.33 -16.41
CA LYS A 152 17.50 -15.35 -17.15
C LYS A 152 18.50 -14.77 -18.17
N ASP A 153 18.38 -13.48 -18.55
CA ASP A 153 19.20 -12.81 -19.57
C ASP A 153 19.69 -11.41 -19.13
N SER A 154 20.18 -11.24 -17.90
CA SER A 154 20.74 -9.93 -17.51
C SER A 154 22.08 -9.68 -18.22
N LYS A 155 22.06 -8.91 -19.32
CA LYS A 155 23.27 -8.43 -20.02
C LYS A 155 24.14 -7.50 -19.16
N SER A 156 23.66 -7.07 -17.99
CA SER A 156 24.37 -6.28 -17.00
C SER A 156 24.40 -7.02 -15.65
N GLY A 157 25.56 -7.53 -15.26
CA GLY A 157 25.75 -8.27 -14.00
C GLY A 157 25.67 -7.44 -12.71
N LYS A 158 24.77 -6.45 -12.61
CA LYS A 158 24.71 -5.50 -11.48
C LYS A 158 23.30 -5.07 -11.06
N GLU A 159 22.29 -5.92 -11.16
CA GLU A 159 21.05 -5.66 -10.43
C GLU A 159 21.18 -6.09 -8.96
N TYR A 160 21.48 -5.13 -8.10
CA TYR A 160 21.47 -5.34 -6.65
C TYR A 160 20.03 -5.25 -6.13
N PHE A 161 19.56 -6.34 -5.50
CA PHE A 161 18.28 -6.37 -4.81
C PHE A 161 18.23 -5.28 -3.72
N LYS A 162 17.17 -4.47 -3.72
CA LYS A 162 16.96 -3.39 -2.75
C LYS A 162 15.64 -3.62 -2.01
N VAL A 163 15.71 -3.90 -0.70
CA VAL A 163 14.52 -4.06 0.16
C VAL A 163 13.58 -2.86 0.04
N LYS A 164 14.14 -1.64 0.03
CA LYS A 164 13.40 -0.37 -0.10
C LYS A 164 12.52 -0.26 -1.35
N SER A 165 12.79 -1.05 -2.40
CA SER A 165 11.94 -1.10 -3.60
C SER A 165 10.66 -1.91 -3.41
N HIS A 166 10.55 -2.63 -2.30
CA HIS A 166 9.43 -3.53 -2.01
C HIS A 166 8.68 -3.17 -0.73
N GLY A 167 9.34 -2.50 0.21
CA GLY A 167 8.80 -2.13 1.52
C GLY A 167 9.85 -1.41 2.36
N PHE A 168 9.54 -1.16 3.61
CA PHE A 168 10.46 -0.54 4.57
C PHE A 168 10.79 -1.52 5.68
N LEU A 169 12.08 -1.64 5.99
CA LEU A 169 12.61 -2.52 7.03
C LEU A 169 13.32 -1.65 8.07
N LYS A 170 12.96 -1.85 9.35
CA LYS A 170 13.74 -1.36 10.50
C LYS A 170 13.98 -2.55 11.42
N MET A 171 15.22 -2.72 11.84
CA MET A 171 15.63 -3.69 12.86
C MET A 171 16.19 -2.93 14.06
#